data_AF-A0A7X8R1X4-F1
#
_entry.id   AF-A0A7X8R1X4-F1
#
_cell.length_a   1.000
_cell.length_b   1.000
_cell.length_c   1.000
_cell.angle_alpha   90.00
_cell.angle_beta   90.00
_cell.angle_gamma   90.00
#
_symmetry.space_group_name_H-M   'P 1'
#
loop_
_entity.id
_entity.type
_entity.pdbx_description
1 polymer ?
#
loop_
_entity_poly.entity_id
_entity_poly.type
_entity_poly.pdbx_seq_one_letter_code
_entity_poly.pdbx_strand_id
1 'polypeptide(L)'
;MMKDPSYCYKFYWLEAIVQLISENRTEATYDEIINEMIANAWYSVLEFHIHLSCIGGDSTIKDNLERAVLKLKELSDLAPNASKIEIKNAIAEFDKQLHAEKQALTNNVPYKALSGFANKTGEHISLDSSAGRMIAYYNALSAGDILLPYTFGTDSGLNRKLTFSEAWVRMIKDNTVNILGWIQCEKVKWLQNNNPEVPGLIYKLAPLDEKMRKLSHVRKLWDGILELRNINDVFTNDPIEPVKYDIDHFIPWSFVMNDELWNLMPMDSSLNSAKNNRLPDWDDFFIRFARNQYIMYGLVHEKEGIRKLYESCYRDNLHSIWANQELYRKGNSEAEFFGISEKNMRPVYDSARRQGYDVWEKRYAG
;
A
#
# COMPACT_ATOMS: atom_id res chain seq x y z
N MET A 1 22.54 0.70 -12.55
CA MET A 1 21.30 0.45 -13.32
C MET A 1 20.19 1.43 -12.98
N MET A 2 20.02 1.83 -11.71
CA MET A 2 18.85 2.60 -11.23
C MET A 2 19.20 3.90 -10.48
N LYS A 3 20.27 4.60 -10.88
CA LYS A 3 20.57 5.92 -10.30
C LYS A 3 19.65 6.93 -11.00
N ASP A 4 18.70 7.50 -10.27
CA ASP A 4 17.72 8.50 -10.72
C ASP A 4 16.66 7.99 -11.73
N PRO A 5 15.78 7.04 -11.33
CA PRO A 5 14.71 6.59 -12.19
C PRO A 5 13.64 7.68 -12.35
N SER A 6 13.36 8.06 -13.59
CA SER A 6 12.29 9.00 -13.93
C SER A 6 10.88 8.47 -13.65
N TYR A 7 10.71 7.15 -13.45
CA TYR A 7 9.40 6.50 -13.22
C TYR A 7 9.53 5.20 -12.40
N CYS A 8 8.49 4.87 -11.61
CA CYS A 8 8.46 3.71 -10.71
C CYS A 8 8.52 2.36 -11.42
N TYR A 9 7.92 2.28 -12.62
CA TYR A 9 7.71 1.02 -13.34
C TYR A 9 9.01 0.24 -13.61
N LYS A 10 10.19 0.87 -13.55
CA LYS A 10 11.48 0.18 -13.70
C LYS A 10 11.74 -0.79 -12.54
N PHE A 11 11.28 -0.47 -11.33
CA PHE A 11 11.36 -1.38 -10.18
C PHE A 11 10.43 -2.57 -10.36
N TYR A 12 9.19 -2.33 -10.78
CA TYR A 12 8.23 -3.40 -11.08
C TYR A 12 8.71 -4.30 -12.22
N TRP A 13 9.32 -3.73 -13.26
CA TRP A 13 9.92 -4.49 -14.37
C TRP A 13 11.05 -5.41 -13.90
N LEU A 14 11.97 -4.89 -13.08
CA LEU A 14 13.06 -5.67 -12.54
C LEU A 14 12.55 -6.75 -11.56
N GLU A 15 11.59 -6.41 -10.71
CA GLU A 15 10.91 -7.34 -9.79
C GLU A 15 10.26 -8.50 -10.56
N ALA A 16 9.52 -8.19 -11.63
CA ALA A 16 8.90 -9.18 -12.50
C ALA A 16 9.94 -10.12 -13.15
N ILE A 17 11.06 -9.57 -13.67
CA ILE A 17 12.14 -10.40 -14.24
C ILE A 17 12.75 -11.32 -13.17
N VAL A 18 13.03 -10.80 -11.98
CA VAL A 18 13.60 -11.61 -10.87
C VAL A 18 12.65 -12.74 -10.49
N GLN A 19 11.36 -12.46 -10.34
CA GLN A 19 10.34 -13.48 -10.04
C GLN A 19 10.26 -14.55 -11.13
N LEU A 20 10.21 -14.16 -12.42
CA LEU A 20 10.19 -15.11 -13.54
C LEU A 20 11.45 -16.00 -13.55
N ILE A 21 12.62 -15.42 -13.29
CA ILE A 21 13.88 -16.18 -13.19
C ILE A 21 13.84 -17.17 -12.02
N SER A 22 13.31 -16.77 -10.86
CA SER A 22 13.11 -17.66 -9.71
C SER A 22 12.13 -18.80 -10.03
N GLU A 23 11.16 -18.58 -10.93
CA GLU A 23 10.26 -19.59 -11.49
C GLU A 23 10.91 -20.44 -12.61
N ASN A 24 12.25 -20.40 -12.76
CA ASN A 24 13.05 -21.11 -13.75
C ASN A 24 12.82 -20.70 -15.21
N ARG A 25 12.26 -19.51 -15.46
CA ARG A 25 12.16 -18.95 -16.80
C ARG A 25 13.54 -18.47 -17.27
N THR A 26 13.89 -18.80 -18.51
CA THR A 26 15.08 -18.29 -19.22
C THR A 26 14.73 -17.23 -20.26
N GLU A 27 13.43 -17.03 -20.50
CA GLU A 27 12.90 -16.12 -21.49
C GLU A 27 11.46 -15.74 -21.13
N ALA A 28 11.04 -14.54 -21.54
CA ALA A 28 9.68 -14.05 -21.38
C ALA A 28 9.36 -12.98 -22.43
N THR A 29 8.12 -12.93 -22.88
CA THR A 29 7.60 -11.82 -23.68
C THR A 29 7.44 -10.55 -22.83
N TYR A 30 7.40 -9.39 -23.48
CA TYR A 30 7.00 -8.15 -22.81
C TYR A 30 5.63 -8.29 -22.16
N ASP A 31 4.71 -8.99 -22.82
CA ASP A 31 3.39 -9.27 -22.27
C ASP A 31 3.45 -9.97 -20.91
N GLU A 32 4.19 -11.09 -20.84
CA GLU A 32 4.33 -11.86 -19.60
C GLU A 32 4.95 -11.04 -18.47
N ILE A 33 5.98 -10.23 -18.77
CA ILE A 33 6.62 -9.36 -17.77
C ILE A 33 5.65 -8.26 -17.31
N ILE A 34 4.86 -7.68 -18.22
CA ILE A 34 3.88 -6.65 -17.87
C ILE A 34 2.74 -7.25 -17.04
N ASN A 35 2.29 -8.46 -17.35
CA ASN A 35 1.27 -9.16 -16.55
C ASN A 35 1.76 -9.39 -15.11
N GLU A 36 3.05 -9.70 -14.93
CA GLU A 36 3.69 -9.75 -13.61
C GLU A 36 3.72 -8.39 -12.91
N MET A 37 4.05 -7.32 -13.63
CA MET A 37 4.03 -5.97 -13.07
C MET A 37 2.64 -5.57 -12.58
N ILE A 38 1.59 -5.85 -13.35
CA ILE A 38 0.19 -5.56 -12.96
C ILE A 38 -0.16 -6.33 -11.69
N ALA A 39 0.16 -7.62 -11.63
CA ALA A 39 -0.09 -8.44 -10.44
C ALA A 39 0.69 -7.93 -9.21
N ASN A 40 1.94 -7.51 -9.37
CA ASN A 40 2.76 -6.97 -8.29
C ASN A 40 2.28 -5.59 -7.78
N ALA A 41 1.63 -4.79 -8.63
CA ALA A 41 1.12 -3.48 -8.25
C ALA A 41 -0.29 -3.52 -7.64
N TRP A 42 -1.08 -4.54 -7.99
CA TRP A 42 -2.50 -4.70 -7.66
C TRP A 42 -2.83 -4.37 -6.21
N TYR A 43 -2.22 -5.09 -5.27
CA TYR A 43 -2.53 -4.95 -3.85
C TYR A 43 -2.24 -3.54 -3.33
N SER A 44 -1.06 -3.02 -3.64
CA SER A 44 -0.63 -1.69 -3.16
C SER A 44 -1.51 -0.55 -3.69
N VAL A 45 -1.91 -0.63 -4.96
CA VAL A 45 -2.74 0.39 -5.60
C VAL A 45 -4.17 0.35 -5.07
N LEU A 46 -4.74 -0.84 -4.84
CA LEU A 46 -6.16 -0.98 -4.51
C LEU A 46 -6.46 -1.01 -3.01
N GLU A 47 -5.62 -1.64 -2.18
CA GLU A 47 -5.86 -1.75 -0.73
C GLU A 47 -5.39 -0.49 0.01
N PHE A 48 -4.26 0.07 -0.43
CA PHE A 48 -3.60 1.18 0.25
C PHE A 48 -3.65 2.49 -0.54
N HIS A 49 -4.29 2.48 -1.70
CA HIS A 49 -4.44 3.64 -2.57
C HIS A 49 -3.09 4.27 -2.98
N ILE A 50 -2.03 3.46 -3.14
CA ILE A 50 -0.70 3.98 -3.49
C ILE A 50 -0.65 4.40 -4.95
N HIS A 51 -0.27 5.66 -5.20
CA HIS A 51 -0.02 6.16 -6.54
C HIS A 51 1.40 5.82 -7.00
N LEU A 52 1.52 5.30 -8.22
CA LEU A 52 2.79 4.92 -8.83
C LEU A 52 3.46 6.09 -9.58
N SER A 53 2.83 7.26 -9.57
CA SER A 53 3.38 8.54 -10.06
C SER A 53 2.68 9.73 -9.41
N CYS A 54 3.22 10.93 -9.60
CA CYS A 54 2.50 12.16 -9.28
C CYS A 54 1.18 12.25 -10.05
N ILE A 55 0.11 12.60 -9.34
CA ILE A 55 -1.19 12.91 -9.93
C ILE A 55 -1.13 14.29 -10.58
N GLY A 56 -1.65 14.42 -11.81
CA GLY A 56 -1.85 15.71 -12.47
C GLY A 56 -2.82 16.61 -11.70
N GLY A 57 -2.75 17.93 -11.90
CA GLY A 57 -3.64 18.89 -11.23
C GLY A 57 -5.13 18.74 -11.59
N ASP A 58 -5.43 17.94 -12.63
CA ASP A 58 -6.76 17.52 -13.09
C ASP A 58 -7.13 16.10 -12.61
N SER A 59 -6.46 15.60 -11.57
CA SER A 59 -6.59 14.23 -11.05
C SER A 59 -6.19 13.14 -12.05
N THR A 60 -5.45 13.48 -13.12
CA THR A 60 -5.01 12.48 -14.10
C THR A 60 -3.85 11.63 -13.58
N ILE A 61 -4.05 10.31 -13.60
CA ILE A 61 -3.00 9.33 -13.35
C ILE A 61 -2.19 9.17 -14.63
N LYS A 62 -0.88 9.48 -14.56
CA LYS A 62 0.02 9.43 -15.72
C LYS A 62 0.71 8.08 -15.89
N ASP A 63 0.87 7.33 -14.80
CA ASP A 63 1.54 6.03 -14.84
C ASP A 63 0.67 4.97 -15.51
N ASN A 64 1.18 4.36 -16.58
CA ASN A 64 0.42 3.36 -17.34
C ASN A 64 0.26 2.02 -16.60
N LEU A 65 1.11 1.71 -15.63
CA LEU A 65 0.95 0.51 -14.79
C LEU A 65 -0.20 0.71 -13.81
N GLU A 66 -0.27 1.86 -13.15
CA GLU A 66 -1.40 2.21 -12.27
C GLU A 66 -2.71 2.24 -13.05
N ARG A 67 -2.73 2.86 -14.25
CA ARG A 67 -3.89 2.84 -15.14
C ARG A 67 -4.31 1.44 -15.55
N ALA A 68 -3.36 0.54 -15.82
CA ALA A 68 -3.66 -0.86 -16.15
C ALA A 68 -4.33 -1.59 -14.96
N VAL A 69 -3.83 -1.37 -13.73
CA VAL A 69 -4.41 -1.94 -12.50
C VAL A 69 -5.84 -1.42 -12.30
N LEU A 70 -6.05 -0.11 -12.34
CA LEU A 70 -7.37 0.50 -12.15
C LEU A 70 -8.36 0.05 -13.22
N LYS A 71 -7.93 0.01 -14.48
CA LYS A 71 -8.77 -0.49 -15.59
C LYS A 71 -9.13 -1.96 -15.41
N LEU A 72 -8.18 -2.81 -15.00
CA LEU A 72 -8.49 -4.21 -14.69
C LEU A 72 -9.47 -4.32 -13.51
N LYS A 73 -9.36 -3.44 -12.50
CA LYS A 73 -10.32 -3.38 -11.39
C LYS A 73 -11.72 -2.92 -11.81
N GLU A 74 -11.84 -2.03 -12.79
CA GLU A 74 -13.14 -1.63 -13.36
C GLU A 74 -13.77 -2.76 -14.19
N LEU A 75 -12.94 -3.55 -14.88
CA LEU A 75 -13.39 -4.65 -15.74
C LEU A 75 -13.70 -5.93 -14.97
N SER A 76 -13.15 -6.09 -13.76
CA SER A 76 -13.25 -7.31 -12.96
C SER A 76 -13.82 -7.06 -11.56
N ASP A 77 -14.53 -8.05 -11.02
CA ASP A 77 -15.03 -8.01 -9.64
C ASP A 77 -13.98 -8.42 -8.60
N LEU A 78 -12.70 -8.48 -8.99
CA LEU A 78 -11.62 -8.94 -8.11
C LEU A 78 -11.46 -8.03 -6.89
N ALA A 79 -11.33 -8.65 -5.73
CA ALA A 79 -11.03 -7.94 -4.49
C ALA A 79 -9.57 -7.43 -4.49
N PRO A 80 -9.25 -6.37 -3.71
CA PRO A 80 -7.88 -5.90 -3.56
C PRO A 80 -6.91 -7.02 -3.14
N ASN A 81 -7.33 -7.93 -2.27
CA ASN A 81 -6.55 -9.07 -1.79
C ASN A 81 -6.57 -10.33 -2.69
N ALA A 82 -7.01 -10.21 -3.95
CA ALA A 82 -6.97 -11.30 -4.92
C ALA A 82 -5.56 -11.87 -5.07
N SER A 83 -5.47 -13.19 -5.26
CA SER A 83 -4.21 -13.88 -5.47
C SER A 83 -3.58 -13.52 -6.82
N LYS A 84 -2.26 -13.67 -6.92
CA LYS A 84 -1.51 -13.48 -8.17
C LYS A 84 -2.10 -14.29 -9.35
N ILE A 85 -2.61 -15.48 -9.08
CA ILE A 85 -3.22 -16.36 -10.09
C ILE A 85 -4.55 -15.79 -10.57
N GLU A 86 -5.43 -15.37 -9.66
CA GLU A 86 -6.71 -14.75 -10.01
C GLU A 86 -6.51 -13.48 -10.84
N ILE A 87 -5.55 -12.63 -10.44
CA ILE A 87 -5.22 -11.41 -11.18
C ILE A 87 -4.74 -11.73 -12.59
N LYS A 88 -3.82 -12.70 -12.75
CA LYS A 88 -3.33 -13.12 -14.06
C LYS A 88 -4.41 -13.72 -14.95
N ASN A 89 -5.35 -14.47 -14.38
CA ASN A 89 -6.49 -15.02 -15.11
C ASN A 89 -7.41 -13.88 -15.62
N ALA A 90 -7.69 -12.89 -14.79
CA ALA A 90 -8.47 -11.73 -15.21
C ALA A 90 -7.75 -10.89 -16.28
N ILE A 91 -6.42 -10.74 -16.18
CA ILE A 91 -5.63 -10.09 -17.25
C ILE A 91 -5.80 -10.84 -18.58
N ALA A 92 -5.75 -12.17 -18.56
CA ALA A 92 -5.93 -12.98 -19.77
C ALA A 92 -7.35 -12.86 -20.35
N GLU A 93 -8.37 -12.79 -19.50
CA GLU A 93 -9.76 -12.58 -19.91
C GLU A 93 -9.97 -11.20 -20.58
N PHE A 94 -9.37 -10.16 -20.00
CA PHE A 94 -9.54 -8.77 -20.44
C PHE A 94 -8.36 -8.22 -21.27
N ASP A 95 -7.55 -9.10 -21.88
CA ASP A 95 -6.29 -8.74 -22.54
C ASP A 95 -6.49 -7.68 -23.64
N LYS A 96 -7.57 -7.82 -24.44
CA LYS A 96 -7.91 -6.86 -25.50
C LYS A 96 -8.20 -5.47 -24.94
N GLN A 97 -8.91 -5.40 -23.82
CA GLN A 97 -9.28 -4.15 -23.16
C GLN A 97 -8.05 -3.49 -22.53
N LEU A 98 -7.10 -4.26 -22.01
CA LEU A 98 -5.85 -3.77 -21.42
C LEU A 98 -4.76 -3.43 -22.44
N HIS A 99 -4.97 -3.75 -23.72
CA HIS A 99 -3.93 -3.65 -24.75
C HIS A 99 -3.28 -2.26 -24.83
N ALA A 100 -4.04 -1.18 -24.74
CA ALA A 100 -3.50 0.18 -24.86
C ALA A 100 -2.52 0.53 -23.73
N GLU A 101 -2.89 0.21 -22.49
CA GLU A 101 -2.07 0.45 -21.30
C GLU A 101 -0.81 -0.45 -21.31
N LYS A 102 -0.98 -1.74 -21.65
CA LYS A 102 0.14 -2.69 -21.80
C LYS A 102 1.09 -2.25 -22.91
N GLN A 103 0.58 -1.85 -24.07
CA GLN A 103 1.39 -1.39 -25.19
C GLN A 103 2.20 -0.13 -24.82
N ALA A 104 1.62 0.81 -24.05
CA ALA A 104 2.33 2.00 -23.60
C ALA A 104 3.54 1.67 -22.71
N LEU A 105 3.47 0.60 -21.90
CA LEU A 105 4.58 0.12 -21.08
C LEU A 105 5.74 -0.46 -21.92
N THR A 106 5.51 -0.85 -23.18
CA THR A 106 6.59 -1.34 -24.05
C THR A 106 7.52 -0.24 -24.58
N ASN A 107 7.07 1.02 -24.61
CA ASN A 107 7.73 2.11 -25.34
C ASN A 107 9.05 2.59 -24.72
N ASN A 108 9.22 2.43 -23.41
CA ASN A 108 10.32 3.05 -22.67
C ASN A 108 10.96 2.10 -21.66
N VAL A 109 10.17 1.25 -21.00
CA VAL A 109 10.65 0.45 -19.86
C VAL A 109 11.76 -0.53 -20.26
N PRO A 110 11.58 -1.37 -21.29
CA PRO A 110 12.43 -2.55 -21.47
C PRO A 110 13.89 -2.22 -21.79
N TYR A 111 14.17 -1.21 -22.60
CA TYR A 111 15.54 -0.81 -22.91
C TYR A 111 16.08 0.26 -21.94
N LYS A 112 15.25 1.17 -21.40
CA LYS A 112 15.75 2.18 -20.43
C LYS A 112 16.15 1.58 -19.09
N ALA A 113 15.65 0.39 -18.75
CA ALA A 113 16.16 -0.37 -17.60
C ALA A 113 17.65 -0.72 -17.76
N LEU A 114 18.17 -0.85 -18.99
CA LEU A 114 19.59 -1.14 -19.27
C LEU A 114 20.47 0.12 -19.39
N SER A 115 19.91 1.33 -19.18
CA SER A 115 20.64 2.62 -19.32
C SER A 115 21.93 2.70 -18.52
N GLY A 116 22.01 2.05 -17.36
CA GLY A 116 23.24 2.02 -16.55
C GLY A 116 24.44 1.29 -17.19
N PHE A 117 24.21 0.49 -18.24
CA PHE A 117 25.25 -0.22 -18.98
C PHE A 117 25.72 0.52 -20.24
N ALA A 118 24.95 1.51 -20.71
CA ALA A 118 25.32 2.27 -21.91
C ALA A 118 26.56 3.14 -21.67
N ASN A 119 27.30 3.41 -22.75
CA ASN A 119 28.43 4.34 -22.79
C ASN A 119 29.55 3.97 -21.80
N LYS A 120 29.73 2.67 -21.52
CA LYS A 120 30.79 2.12 -20.66
C LYS A 120 32.00 1.62 -21.45
N THR A 121 31.87 1.47 -22.77
CA THR A 121 32.93 1.04 -23.68
C THR A 121 33.14 2.11 -24.77
N GLY A 122 33.95 1.81 -25.80
CA GLY A 122 34.29 2.78 -26.83
C GLY A 122 33.11 3.24 -27.71
N GLU A 123 32.03 2.45 -27.80
CA GLU A 123 30.83 2.80 -28.56
C GLU A 123 29.84 3.61 -27.71
N HIS A 124 29.48 4.80 -28.21
CA HIS A 124 28.57 5.72 -27.54
C HIS A 124 27.22 5.85 -28.25
N ILE A 125 26.15 5.92 -27.47
CA ILE A 125 24.77 6.17 -27.91
C ILE A 125 24.12 7.28 -27.08
N SER A 126 23.27 8.09 -27.73
CA SER A 126 22.37 9.00 -27.00
C SER A 126 21.25 8.21 -26.34
N LEU A 127 21.02 8.42 -25.03
CA LEU A 127 19.94 7.75 -24.29
C LEU A 127 18.53 8.19 -24.72
N ASP A 128 18.43 9.25 -25.52
CA ASP A 128 17.20 9.74 -26.14
C ASP A 128 16.99 9.16 -27.56
N SER A 129 17.82 8.19 -27.98
CA SER A 129 17.65 7.51 -29.27
C SER A 129 16.36 6.71 -29.32
N SER A 130 15.88 6.43 -30.54
CA SER A 130 14.70 5.60 -30.74
C SER A 130 14.88 4.20 -30.14
N ALA A 131 13.76 3.59 -29.71
CA ALA A 131 13.76 2.28 -29.07
C ALA A 131 14.51 1.23 -29.90
N GLY A 132 14.28 1.19 -31.22
CA GLY A 132 14.97 0.26 -32.12
C GLY A 132 16.49 0.44 -32.14
N ARG A 133 16.99 1.69 -32.12
CA ARG A 133 18.43 1.97 -32.04
C ARG A 133 19.02 1.54 -30.70
N MET A 134 18.33 1.83 -29.60
CA MET A 134 18.76 1.43 -28.26
C MET A 134 18.81 -0.09 -28.12
N ILE A 135 17.79 -0.79 -28.64
CA ILE A 135 17.73 -2.25 -28.64
C ILE A 135 18.90 -2.86 -29.46
N ALA A 136 19.16 -2.35 -30.66
CA ALA A 136 20.26 -2.82 -31.49
C ALA A 136 21.62 -2.61 -30.79
N TYR A 137 21.82 -1.44 -30.20
CA TYR A 137 23.01 -1.13 -29.40
C TYR A 137 23.19 -2.10 -28.23
N TYR A 138 22.14 -2.36 -27.43
CA TYR A 138 22.25 -3.28 -26.29
C TYR A 138 22.50 -4.72 -26.70
N ASN A 139 21.89 -5.19 -27.79
CA ASN A 139 22.18 -6.53 -28.32
C ASN A 139 23.65 -6.65 -28.77
N ALA A 140 24.18 -5.64 -29.46
CA ALA A 140 25.59 -5.60 -29.88
C ALA A 140 26.53 -5.54 -28.67
N LEU A 141 26.23 -4.68 -27.69
CA LEU A 141 27.00 -4.54 -26.45
C LEU A 141 27.05 -5.85 -25.67
N SER A 142 25.92 -6.58 -25.59
CA SER A 142 25.84 -7.87 -24.90
C SER A 142 26.56 -9.00 -25.62
N ALA A 143 26.68 -8.93 -26.94
CA ALA A 143 27.39 -9.93 -27.73
C ALA A 143 28.92 -9.71 -27.72
N GLY A 144 29.37 -8.48 -27.46
CA GLY A 144 30.78 -8.10 -27.41
C GLY A 144 31.25 -7.78 -26.00
N ASP A 145 31.22 -6.50 -25.65
CA ASP A 145 32.02 -5.96 -24.54
C ASP A 145 31.44 -6.26 -23.14
N ILE A 146 30.12 -6.24 -22.97
CA ILE A 146 29.47 -6.27 -21.64
C ILE A 146 28.24 -7.16 -21.67
N LEU A 147 28.30 -8.34 -21.04
CA LEU A 147 27.16 -9.24 -20.89
C LEU A 147 26.00 -8.57 -20.13
N LEU A 148 24.88 -8.35 -20.80
CA LEU A 148 23.69 -7.73 -20.21
C LEU A 148 22.75 -8.76 -19.56
N PRO A 149 21.88 -8.34 -18.62
CA PRO A 149 20.89 -9.21 -17.98
C PRO A 149 19.99 -9.94 -18.97
N TYR A 150 19.65 -9.28 -20.08
CA TYR A 150 18.81 -9.83 -21.13
C TYR A 150 19.11 -9.17 -22.47
N THR A 151 18.75 -9.87 -23.54
CA THR A 151 18.79 -9.40 -24.92
C THR A 151 17.40 -9.44 -25.54
N PHE A 152 17.21 -8.68 -26.62
CA PHE A 152 15.91 -8.49 -27.25
C PHE A 152 15.78 -9.35 -28.52
N GLY A 153 14.69 -10.11 -28.61
CA GLY A 153 14.26 -10.80 -29.83
C GLY A 153 13.77 -9.84 -30.91
N THR A 154 13.43 -10.37 -32.08
CA THR A 154 13.09 -9.58 -33.28
C THR A 154 11.65 -9.09 -33.33
N ASP A 155 10.73 -9.76 -32.63
CA ASP A 155 9.30 -9.42 -32.61
C ASP A 155 9.02 -8.01 -32.04
N SER A 156 7.85 -7.45 -32.29
CA SER A 156 7.49 -6.08 -31.89
C SER A 156 6.44 -6.02 -30.78
N GLY A 157 6.39 -4.91 -30.05
CA GLY A 157 5.37 -4.64 -29.04
C GLY A 157 5.36 -5.71 -27.95
N LEU A 158 4.16 -6.08 -27.48
CA LEU A 158 3.95 -7.07 -26.43
C LEU A 158 4.53 -8.45 -26.74
N ASN A 159 4.59 -8.83 -28.02
CA ASN A 159 5.13 -10.11 -28.46
C ASN A 159 6.67 -10.15 -28.43
N ARG A 160 7.35 -9.01 -28.24
CA ARG A 160 8.81 -8.98 -28.17
C ARG A 160 9.29 -9.83 -27.01
N LYS A 161 10.04 -10.86 -27.34
CA LYS A 161 10.66 -11.78 -26.40
C LYS A 161 11.99 -11.25 -25.88
N LEU A 162 12.23 -11.42 -24.59
CA LEU A 162 13.53 -11.27 -23.95
C LEU A 162 14.12 -12.64 -23.67
N THR A 163 15.43 -12.77 -23.92
CA THR A 163 16.22 -13.94 -23.50
C THR A 163 17.14 -13.50 -22.38
N PHE A 164 17.05 -14.17 -21.23
CA PHE A 164 17.85 -13.89 -20.04
C PHE A 164 19.22 -14.56 -20.17
N SER A 165 20.28 -13.82 -19.89
CA SER A 165 21.65 -14.36 -19.96
C SER A 165 21.89 -15.36 -18.83
N GLU A 166 22.45 -16.54 -19.13
CA GLU A 166 22.64 -17.63 -18.16
C GLU A 166 23.41 -17.21 -16.90
N ALA A 167 24.49 -16.42 -17.06
CA ALA A 167 25.27 -15.92 -15.93
C ALA A 167 24.44 -15.01 -15.00
N TRP A 168 23.56 -14.18 -15.57
CA TRP A 168 22.66 -13.32 -14.81
C TRP A 168 21.56 -14.13 -14.14
N VAL A 169 21.00 -15.13 -14.82
CA VAL A 169 20.03 -16.08 -14.24
C VAL A 169 20.61 -16.75 -12.99
N ARG A 170 21.85 -17.26 -13.08
CA ARG A 170 22.55 -17.89 -11.96
C ARG A 170 22.76 -16.89 -10.81
N MET A 171 23.31 -15.72 -11.10
CA MET A 171 23.58 -14.70 -10.08
C MET A 171 22.29 -14.21 -9.40
N ILE A 172 21.21 -14.02 -10.15
CA ILE A 172 19.91 -13.63 -9.61
C ILE A 172 19.35 -14.73 -8.71
N LYS A 173 19.37 -15.99 -9.15
CA LYS A 173 18.92 -17.13 -8.33
C LYS A 173 19.69 -17.21 -7.02
N ASP A 174 21.02 -17.16 -7.08
CA ASP A 174 21.91 -17.23 -5.91
C ASP A 174 21.69 -16.06 -4.93
N ASN A 175 21.11 -14.94 -5.37
CA ASN A 175 20.94 -13.71 -4.58
C ASN A 175 19.49 -13.21 -4.51
N THR A 176 18.50 -14.06 -4.79
CA THR A 176 17.09 -13.66 -4.99
C THR A 176 16.56 -12.80 -3.83
N VAL A 177 16.76 -13.24 -2.58
CA VAL A 177 16.29 -12.54 -1.38
C VAL A 177 16.91 -11.15 -1.25
N ASN A 178 18.23 -11.05 -1.46
CA ASN A 178 18.95 -9.77 -1.37
C ASN A 178 18.52 -8.79 -2.47
N ILE A 179 18.34 -9.29 -3.69
CA ILE A 179 17.93 -8.47 -4.83
C ILE A 179 16.49 -7.98 -4.62
N LEU A 180 15.56 -8.85 -4.23
CA LEU A 180 14.18 -8.45 -3.94
C LEU A 180 14.11 -7.46 -2.77
N GLY A 181 14.89 -7.67 -1.70
CA GLY A 181 14.97 -6.72 -0.58
C GLY A 181 15.50 -5.35 -1.01
N TRP A 182 16.52 -5.30 -1.88
CA TRP A 182 17.03 -4.05 -2.44
C TRP A 182 15.99 -3.37 -3.35
N ILE A 183 15.30 -4.13 -4.22
CA ILE A 183 14.24 -3.61 -5.07
C ILE A 183 13.13 -2.99 -4.23
N GLN A 184 12.68 -3.68 -3.17
CA GLN A 184 11.66 -3.14 -2.26
C GLN A 184 12.13 -1.84 -1.60
N CYS A 185 13.36 -1.79 -1.09
CA CYS A 185 13.90 -0.58 -0.46
C CYS A 185 13.92 0.62 -1.42
N GLU A 186 14.43 0.45 -2.64
CA GLU A 186 14.48 1.54 -3.63
C GLU A 186 13.10 1.91 -4.16
N LYS A 187 12.21 0.93 -4.33
CA LYS A 187 10.80 1.15 -4.70
C LYS A 187 10.08 1.98 -3.65
N VAL A 188 10.23 1.69 -2.35
CA VAL A 188 9.65 2.49 -1.25
C VAL A 188 10.18 3.92 -1.25
N LYS A 189 11.50 4.12 -1.37
CA LYS A 189 12.09 5.47 -1.41
C LYS A 189 11.48 6.30 -2.55
N TRP A 190 11.31 5.67 -3.71
CA TRP A 190 10.71 6.35 -4.85
C TRP A 190 9.23 6.65 -4.64
N LEU A 191 8.46 5.67 -4.17
CA LEU A 191 7.02 5.82 -3.94
C LEU A 191 6.73 6.85 -2.83
N GLN A 192 7.58 6.98 -1.82
CA GLN A 192 7.44 7.97 -0.75
C GLN A 192 7.48 9.41 -1.28
N ASN A 193 8.28 9.68 -2.31
CA ASN A 193 8.32 11.00 -2.95
C ASN A 193 7.01 11.36 -3.68
N ASN A 194 6.28 10.34 -4.15
CA ASN A 194 5.02 10.52 -4.87
C ASN A 194 3.80 10.42 -3.94
N ASN A 195 3.96 9.86 -2.74
CA ASN A 195 2.92 9.67 -1.73
C ASN A 195 3.36 10.26 -0.38
N PRO A 196 3.70 11.56 -0.29
CA PRO A 196 4.35 12.15 0.87
C PRO A 196 3.49 12.13 2.14
N GLU A 197 2.15 12.11 2.00
CA GLU A 197 1.22 12.16 3.13
C GLU A 197 0.80 10.76 3.62
N VAL A 198 1.29 9.69 2.97
CA VAL A 198 0.94 8.30 3.32
C VAL A 198 1.92 7.76 4.36
N PRO A 199 1.46 7.48 5.60
CA PRO A 199 2.33 6.91 6.63
C PRO A 199 2.60 5.43 6.36
N GLY A 200 3.75 4.96 6.86
CA GLY A 200 4.05 3.52 6.90
C GLY A 200 4.19 2.84 5.55
N LEU A 201 4.59 3.57 4.49
CA LEU A 201 4.64 3.06 3.10
C LEU A 201 5.44 1.75 2.94
N ILE A 202 6.49 1.56 3.75
CA ILE A 202 7.30 0.33 3.78
C ILE A 202 6.45 -0.94 4.05
N TYR A 203 5.34 -0.80 4.78
CA TYR A 203 4.43 -1.89 5.12
C TYR A 203 3.30 -2.07 4.08
N LYS A 204 3.22 -1.20 3.07
CA LYS A 204 2.10 -1.12 2.10
C LYS A 204 2.43 -1.70 0.72
N LEU A 205 3.53 -2.47 0.62
CA LEU A 205 3.96 -3.08 -0.64
C LEU A 205 3.59 -4.56 -0.78
N ALA A 206 3.07 -5.18 0.27
CA ALA A 206 2.76 -6.60 0.30
C ALA A 206 1.46 -6.84 1.09
N PRO A 207 0.81 -8.00 0.87
CA PRO A 207 -0.31 -8.45 1.69
C PRO A 207 -0.04 -8.36 3.18
N LEU A 208 -1.08 -7.97 3.91
CA LEU A 208 -1.02 -7.81 5.36
C LEU A 208 -0.77 -9.15 6.06
N ASP A 209 0.14 -9.16 7.03
CA ASP A 209 0.31 -10.26 7.98
C ASP A 209 -0.57 -9.97 9.21
N GLU A 210 -1.43 -10.91 9.60
CA GLU A 210 -2.27 -10.80 10.80
C GLU A 210 -1.46 -10.48 12.06
N LYS A 211 -0.18 -10.89 12.11
CA LYS A 211 0.72 -10.59 13.23
C LYS A 211 1.05 -9.11 13.38
N MET A 212 0.78 -8.29 12.36
CA MET A 212 0.96 -6.83 12.42
C MET A 212 0.00 -6.18 13.41
N ARG A 213 -1.19 -6.75 13.64
CA ARG A 213 -2.16 -6.20 14.57
C ARG A 213 -1.90 -6.61 16.02
N LYS A 214 -1.84 -5.64 16.93
CA LYS A 214 -1.59 -5.79 18.37
C LYS A 214 -2.75 -5.25 19.20
N LEU A 215 -3.93 -5.86 19.04
CA LEU A 215 -5.18 -5.38 19.66
C LEU A 215 -5.54 -6.07 20.99
N SER A 216 -4.77 -7.08 21.42
CA SER A 216 -5.13 -7.91 22.59
C SER A 216 -5.14 -7.13 23.90
N HIS A 217 -4.23 -6.18 24.09
CA HIS A 217 -4.18 -5.33 25.27
C HIS A 217 -5.31 -4.29 25.27
N VAL A 218 -5.58 -3.69 24.10
CA VAL A 218 -6.70 -2.75 23.90
C VAL A 218 -8.05 -3.44 24.15
N ARG A 219 -8.21 -4.68 23.69
CA ARG A 219 -9.41 -5.48 23.96
C ARG A 219 -9.65 -5.66 25.46
N LYS A 220 -8.62 -6.06 26.20
CA LYS A 220 -8.72 -6.24 27.67
C LYS A 220 -9.05 -4.92 28.38
N LEU A 221 -8.49 -3.80 27.93
CA LEU A 221 -8.82 -2.47 28.45
C LEU A 221 -10.30 -2.16 28.27
N TRP A 222 -10.84 -2.35 27.07
CA TRP A 222 -12.26 -2.13 26.79
C TRP A 222 -13.19 -3.10 27.49
N ASP A 223 -12.80 -4.37 27.66
CA ASP A 223 -13.54 -5.34 28.46
C ASP A 223 -13.71 -4.84 29.90
N GLY A 224 -12.62 -4.40 30.54
CA GLY A 224 -12.68 -3.84 31.90
C GLY A 224 -13.50 -2.54 32.01
N ILE A 225 -13.54 -1.74 30.95
CA ILE A 225 -14.37 -0.52 30.90
C ILE A 225 -15.86 -0.88 30.80
N LEU A 226 -16.20 -1.84 29.93
CA LEU A 226 -17.57 -2.31 29.70
C LEU A 226 -18.19 -2.96 30.95
N GLU A 227 -17.36 -3.53 31.84
CA GLU A 227 -17.80 -4.02 33.16
C GLU A 227 -18.25 -2.89 34.11
N LEU A 228 -17.78 -1.67 33.90
CA LEU A 228 -17.98 -0.54 34.81
C LEU A 228 -18.93 0.53 34.26
N ARG A 229 -19.05 0.64 32.94
CA ARG A 229 -19.81 1.67 32.23
C ARG A 229 -20.41 1.10 30.97
N ASN A 230 -21.66 1.46 30.69
CA ASN A 230 -22.25 1.25 29.39
C ASN A 230 -21.57 2.18 28.38
N ILE A 231 -21.07 1.60 27.29
CA ILE A 231 -20.50 2.30 26.15
C ILE A 231 -21.44 2.09 24.97
N ASN A 232 -21.80 3.17 24.29
CA ASN A 232 -22.62 3.07 23.08
C ASN A 232 -21.73 2.95 21.85
N ASP A 233 -22.15 2.15 20.89
CA ASP A 233 -21.54 2.07 19.56
C ASP A 233 -21.58 3.44 18.90
N VAL A 234 -20.47 3.85 18.29
CA VAL A 234 -20.33 5.20 17.68
C VAL A 234 -21.37 5.42 16.57
N PHE A 235 -21.76 4.36 15.86
CA PHE A 235 -22.52 4.45 14.63
C PHE A 235 -24.00 4.15 14.80
N THR A 236 -24.39 3.22 15.68
CA THR A 236 -25.82 3.00 16.01
C THR A 236 -26.27 3.82 17.19
N ASN A 237 -25.35 4.21 18.08
CA ASN A 237 -25.66 4.76 19.40
C ASN A 237 -26.41 3.78 20.32
N ASP A 238 -26.45 2.49 19.96
CA ASP A 238 -26.94 1.42 20.82
C ASP A 238 -25.83 0.96 21.77
N PRO A 239 -26.15 0.42 22.96
CA PRO A 239 -25.14 -0.14 23.86
C PRO A 239 -24.33 -1.26 23.21
N ILE A 240 -23.00 -1.24 23.37
CA ILE A 240 -22.13 -2.34 22.98
C ILE A 240 -22.43 -3.55 23.88
N GLU A 241 -22.76 -4.69 23.26
CA GLU A 241 -22.87 -5.95 23.99
C GLU A 241 -21.48 -6.43 24.45
N PRO A 242 -21.27 -6.67 25.76
CA PRO A 242 -20.06 -7.32 26.23
C PRO A 242 -19.87 -8.66 25.50
N VAL A 243 -18.62 -9.02 25.18
CA VAL A 243 -18.24 -10.26 24.46
C VAL A 243 -18.49 -10.23 22.94
N LYS A 244 -19.51 -9.53 22.42
CA LYS A 244 -19.86 -9.50 20.98
C LYS A 244 -19.53 -8.17 20.29
N TYR A 245 -18.29 -7.74 20.40
CA TYR A 245 -17.78 -6.57 19.71
C TYR A 245 -16.41 -6.85 19.10
N ASP A 246 -15.96 -5.99 18.21
CA ASP A 246 -14.59 -5.92 17.70
C ASP A 246 -13.92 -4.61 18.12
N ILE A 247 -12.58 -4.60 18.09
CA ILE A 247 -11.81 -3.36 18.17
C ILE A 247 -11.62 -2.84 16.74
N ASP A 248 -12.29 -1.74 16.41
CA ASP A 248 -12.18 -1.07 15.11
C ASP A 248 -11.36 0.22 15.19
N HIS A 249 -10.86 0.64 14.04
CA HIS A 249 -10.16 1.90 13.84
C HIS A 249 -11.11 2.97 13.30
N PHE A 250 -11.15 4.14 13.96
CA PHE A 250 -11.93 5.27 13.47
C PHE A 250 -11.40 5.74 12.10
N ILE A 251 -10.10 6.01 11.99
CA ILE A 251 -9.39 6.21 10.72
C ILE A 251 -8.86 4.85 10.25
N PRO A 252 -9.14 4.39 9.01
CA PRO A 252 -8.79 3.06 8.53
C PRO A 252 -7.36 2.62 8.84
N TRP A 253 -7.22 1.39 9.36
CA TRP A 253 -5.91 0.82 9.68
C TRP A 253 -5.01 0.73 8.44
N SER A 254 -5.57 0.40 7.26
CA SER A 254 -4.81 0.36 6.01
C SER A 254 -4.21 1.72 5.63
N PHE A 255 -4.77 2.82 6.13
CA PHE A 255 -4.16 4.14 6.00
C PHE A 255 -3.07 4.37 7.06
N VAL A 256 -3.36 4.19 8.36
CA VAL A 256 -2.42 4.58 9.43
C VAL A 256 -1.28 3.58 9.68
N MET A 257 -1.50 2.30 9.39
CA MET A 257 -0.57 1.18 9.59
C MET A 257 -0.01 1.06 11.02
N ASN A 258 -0.83 1.40 12.02
CA ASN A 258 -0.52 1.24 13.43
C ASN A 258 -1.81 1.06 14.24
N ASP A 259 -1.68 0.47 15.43
CA ASP A 259 -2.80 0.25 16.35
C ASP A 259 -2.74 1.23 17.53
N GLU A 260 -2.60 2.52 17.25
CA GLU A 260 -2.56 3.54 18.31
C GLU A 260 -3.92 3.68 19.01
N LEU A 261 -3.92 3.67 20.34
CA LEU A 261 -5.12 3.65 21.18
C LEU A 261 -6.07 4.82 20.89
N TRP A 262 -5.51 5.99 20.55
CA TRP A 262 -6.28 7.19 20.22
C TRP A 262 -7.17 7.02 18.98
N ASN A 263 -6.97 5.98 18.18
CA ASN A 263 -7.75 5.66 16.99
C ASN A 263 -8.65 4.42 17.17
N LEU A 264 -8.63 3.77 18.34
CA LEU A 264 -9.24 2.45 18.55
C LEU A 264 -10.50 2.52 19.40
N MET A 265 -11.57 1.86 18.95
CA MET A 265 -12.87 1.86 19.62
C MET A 265 -13.55 0.48 19.59
N PRO A 266 -14.38 0.15 20.58
CA PRO A 266 -15.28 -0.99 20.48
C PRO A 266 -16.36 -0.68 19.43
N MET A 267 -16.69 -1.68 18.61
CA MET A 267 -17.71 -1.58 17.57
C MET A 267 -18.44 -2.92 17.42
N ASP A 268 -19.72 -2.88 17.07
CA ASP A 268 -20.43 -4.10 16.67
C ASP A 268 -19.73 -4.79 15.48
N SER A 269 -19.52 -6.11 15.57
CA SER A 269 -18.76 -6.87 14.57
C SER A 269 -19.39 -6.87 13.18
N SER A 270 -20.74 -6.80 13.09
CA SER A 270 -21.43 -6.74 11.80
C SER A 270 -21.22 -5.39 11.12
N LEU A 271 -21.23 -4.31 11.91
CA LEU A 271 -20.91 -2.98 11.41
C LEU A 271 -19.45 -2.85 11.03
N ASN A 272 -18.53 -3.42 11.82
CA ASN A 272 -17.10 -3.41 11.53
C ASN A 272 -16.83 -4.03 10.14
N SER A 273 -17.44 -5.18 9.87
CA SER A 273 -17.39 -5.82 8.55
C SER A 273 -17.98 -4.94 7.44
N ALA A 274 -19.12 -4.29 7.71
CA ALA A 274 -19.78 -3.41 6.74
C ALA A 274 -18.99 -2.12 6.46
N LYS A 275 -18.42 -1.46 7.47
CA LYS A 275 -17.61 -0.25 7.35
C LYS A 275 -16.34 -0.54 6.53
N ASN A 276 -15.69 -1.68 6.79
CA ASN A 276 -14.44 -2.07 6.14
C ASN A 276 -13.39 -0.93 6.29
N ASN A 277 -12.66 -0.61 5.23
CA ASN A 277 -11.65 0.43 5.18
C ASN A 277 -12.22 1.83 4.92
N ARG A 278 -13.53 2.06 5.09
CA ARG A 278 -14.12 3.39 4.86
C ARG A 278 -13.96 4.31 6.06
N LEU A 279 -13.82 5.60 5.79
CA LEU A 279 -13.78 6.67 6.78
C LEU A 279 -15.19 6.92 7.33
N PRO A 280 -15.42 6.98 8.65
CA PRO A 280 -16.65 7.53 9.22
C PRO A 280 -16.91 8.94 8.69
N ASP A 281 -18.17 9.35 8.49
CA ASP A 281 -18.45 10.78 8.39
C ASP A 281 -17.97 11.50 9.65
N TRP A 282 -17.16 12.54 9.47
CA TRP A 282 -16.51 13.19 10.60
C TRP A 282 -17.52 13.87 11.52
N ASP A 283 -18.40 14.68 10.95
CA ASP A 283 -19.29 15.56 11.71
C ASP A 283 -20.37 14.74 12.44
N ASP A 284 -20.83 13.65 11.83
CA ASP A 284 -21.83 12.77 12.43
C ASP A 284 -21.28 11.89 13.56
N PHE A 285 -20.03 11.41 13.45
CA PHE A 285 -19.52 10.33 14.30
C PHE A 285 -18.39 10.73 15.25
N PHE A 286 -17.60 11.77 14.94
CA PHE A 286 -16.42 12.12 15.72
C PHE A 286 -16.74 12.43 17.19
N ILE A 287 -17.80 13.21 17.46
CA ILE A 287 -18.16 13.59 18.84
C ILE A 287 -18.53 12.36 19.68
N ARG A 288 -19.19 11.37 19.09
CA ARG A 288 -19.54 10.11 19.79
C ARG A 288 -18.28 9.29 20.08
N PHE A 289 -17.38 9.19 19.10
CA PHE A 289 -16.08 8.57 19.27
C PHE A 289 -15.27 9.23 20.39
N ALA A 290 -15.12 10.56 20.36
CA ALA A 290 -14.37 11.34 21.34
C ALA A 290 -14.96 11.19 22.75
N ARG A 291 -16.29 11.11 22.87
CA ARG A 291 -16.97 10.85 24.14
C ARG A 291 -16.63 9.46 24.71
N ASN A 292 -16.63 8.41 23.90
CA ASN A 292 -16.22 7.08 24.33
C ASN A 292 -14.75 7.06 24.80
N GLN A 293 -13.86 7.72 24.06
CA GLN A 293 -12.46 7.90 24.46
C GLN A 293 -12.31 8.66 25.78
N TYR A 294 -13.12 9.71 26.01
CA TYR A 294 -13.09 10.46 27.27
C TYR A 294 -13.60 9.65 28.47
N ILE A 295 -14.60 8.78 28.28
CA ILE A 295 -15.05 7.84 29.32
C ILE A 295 -13.90 6.90 29.72
N MET A 296 -13.20 6.32 28.73
CA MET A 296 -12.02 5.48 28.96
C MET A 296 -10.94 6.26 29.73
N TYR A 297 -10.60 7.47 29.27
CA TYR A 297 -9.65 8.36 29.94
C TYR A 297 -10.01 8.62 31.41
N GLY A 298 -11.28 8.94 31.70
CA GLY A 298 -11.74 9.16 33.08
C GLY A 298 -11.53 7.93 33.97
N LEU A 299 -11.93 6.75 33.49
CA LEU A 299 -11.78 5.50 34.25
C LEU A 299 -10.32 5.11 34.49
N VAL A 300 -9.41 5.38 33.54
CA VAL A 300 -7.95 5.19 33.73
C VAL A 300 -7.41 6.02 34.90
N HIS A 301 -7.98 7.21 35.14
CA HIS A 301 -7.57 8.08 36.25
C HIS A 301 -8.30 7.82 37.56
N GLU A 302 -9.48 7.18 37.52
CA GLU A 302 -10.31 6.90 38.69
C GLU A 302 -10.12 5.49 39.26
N LYS A 303 -9.79 4.49 38.42
CA LYS A 303 -9.82 3.07 38.78
C LYS A 303 -8.46 2.42 38.54
N GLU A 304 -7.82 2.00 39.62
CA GLU A 304 -6.50 1.35 39.59
C GLU A 304 -6.46 0.09 38.70
N GLY A 305 -7.53 -0.71 38.67
CA GLY A 305 -7.63 -1.87 37.79
C GLY A 305 -7.57 -1.50 36.30
N ILE A 306 -8.28 -0.44 35.90
CA ILE A 306 -8.30 0.06 34.53
C ILE A 306 -6.98 0.71 34.16
N ARG A 307 -6.36 1.44 35.10
CA ARG A 307 -5.01 2.00 34.93
C ARG A 307 -4.00 0.92 34.53
N LYS A 308 -3.97 -0.21 35.22
CA LYS A 308 -3.05 -1.32 34.89
C LYS A 308 -3.27 -1.90 33.49
N LEU A 309 -4.54 -1.98 33.05
CA LEU A 309 -4.88 -2.42 31.69
C LEU A 309 -4.40 -1.40 30.64
N TYR A 310 -4.60 -0.11 30.91
CA TYR A 310 -4.08 0.97 30.07
C TYR A 310 -2.55 0.96 30.00
N GLU A 311 -1.85 0.82 31.12
CA GLU A 311 -0.38 0.75 31.16
C GLU A 311 0.14 -0.46 30.36
N SER A 312 -0.63 -1.55 30.29
CA SER A 312 -0.26 -2.71 29.48
C SER A 312 -0.29 -2.42 27.96
N CYS A 313 -0.93 -1.32 27.54
CA CYS A 313 -0.97 -0.87 26.15
C CYS A 313 0.29 -0.07 25.73
N TYR A 314 1.17 0.32 26.65
CA TYR A 314 2.34 1.18 26.35
C TYR A 314 3.28 0.61 25.29
N ARG A 315 3.46 -0.71 25.29
CA ARG A 315 4.42 -1.37 24.40
C ARG A 315 3.98 -1.36 22.94
N ASP A 316 2.68 -1.43 22.69
CA ASP A 316 2.16 -1.75 21.35
C ASP A 316 1.16 -0.70 20.80
N ASN A 317 0.56 0.15 21.65
CA ASN A 317 -0.59 0.99 21.28
C ASN A 317 -0.52 2.45 21.78
N LEU A 318 0.56 2.89 22.42
CA LEU A 318 0.68 4.25 22.97
C LEU A 318 2.05 4.85 22.63
N HIS A 319 2.32 5.05 21.34
CA HIS A 319 3.60 5.58 20.86
C HIS A 319 3.53 7.08 20.54
N SER A 320 2.35 7.57 20.20
CA SER A 320 2.13 8.96 19.82
C SER A 320 2.46 9.90 20.97
N ILE A 321 3.40 10.82 20.72
CA ILE A 321 3.90 11.76 21.73
C ILE A 321 2.76 12.63 22.27
N TRP A 322 1.96 13.21 21.37
CA TRP A 322 0.81 14.05 21.73
C TRP A 322 -0.25 13.28 22.51
N ALA A 323 -0.47 11.99 22.21
CA ALA A 323 -1.44 11.17 22.92
C ALA A 323 -1.02 10.98 24.39
N ASN A 324 0.26 10.70 24.63
CA ASN A 324 0.79 10.50 25.97
C ASN A 324 0.98 11.80 26.76
N GLN A 325 1.41 12.88 26.12
CA GLN A 325 1.77 14.13 26.79
C GLN A 325 0.59 15.10 26.94
N GLU A 326 -0.36 15.08 26.00
CA GLU A 326 -1.48 16.01 25.94
C GLU A 326 -2.79 15.28 26.19
N LEU A 327 -3.15 14.26 25.39
CA LEU A 327 -4.49 13.66 25.39
C LEU A 327 -4.82 12.90 26.69
N TYR A 328 -3.98 11.94 27.08
CA TYR A 328 -4.23 11.06 28.24
C TYR A 328 -3.64 11.61 29.55
N ARG A 329 -3.10 12.83 29.53
CA ARG A 329 -2.58 13.51 30.73
C ARG A 329 -3.72 13.80 31.71
N LYS A 330 -3.51 13.47 32.99
CA LYS A 330 -4.49 13.75 34.04
C LYS A 330 -4.80 15.24 34.14
N GLY A 331 -6.09 15.58 34.18
CA GLY A 331 -6.59 16.94 34.45
C GLY A 331 -7.33 17.59 33.29
N ASN A 332 -7.33 16.98 32.09
CA ASN A 332 -8.10 17.48 30.95
C ASN A 332 -9.60 17.44 31.24
N SER A 333 -10.28 18.54 30.91
CA SER A 333 -11.75 18.59 30.81
C SER A 333 -12.26 17.89 29.55
N GLU A 334 -13.56 17.60 29.45
CA GLU A 334 -14.16 17.01 28.23
C GLU A 334 -13.88 17.88 27.00
N ALA A 335 -14.09 19.20 27.11
CA ALA A 335 -13.86 20.14 26.02
C ALA A 335 -12.39 20.18 25.58
N GLU A 336 -11.45 20.16 26.53
CA GLU A 336 -10.02 20.12 26.24
C GLU A 336 -9.61 18.79 25.58
N PHE A 337 -10.09 17.66 26.10
CA PHE A 337 -9.84 16.34 25.53
C PHE A 337 -10.34 16.26 24.08
N PHE A 338 -11.57 16.72 23.82
CA PHE A 338 -12.16 16.71 22.48
C PHE A 338 -11.36 17.60 21.52
N GLY A 339 -10.96 18.80 21.97
CA GLY A 339 -10.14 19.70 21.18
C GLY A 339 -8.76 19.13 20.83
N ILE A 340 -8.10 18.45 21.78
CA ILE A 340 -6.82 17.77 21.52
C ILE A 340 -7.01 16.61 20.53
N SER A 341 -8.04 15.78 20.72
CA SER A 341 -8.37 14.68 19.80
C SER A 341 -8.60 15.21 18.39
N GLU A 342 -9.47 16.20 18.22
CA GLU A 342 -9.83 16.75 16.91
C GLU A 342 -8.61 17.35 16.20
N LYS A 343 -7.86 18.20 16.91
CA LYS A 343 -6.67 18.88 16.38
C LYS A 343 -5.64 17.90 15.81
N ASN A 344 -5.49 16.72 16.40
CA ASN A 344 -4.48 15.74 16.00
C ASN A 344 -5.03 14.67 15.05
N MET A 345 -6.29 14.26 15.19
CA MET A 345 -6.90 13.22 14.36
C MET A 345 -7.39 13.75 13.01
N ARG A 346 -7.94 14.98 12.97
CA ARG A 346 -8.53 15.54 11.75
C ARG A 346 -7.54 15.63 10.59
N PRO A 347 -6.28 16.08 10.77
CA PRO A 347 -5.31 16.09 9.68
C PRO A 347 -5.00 14.70 9.12
N VAL A 348 -4.97 13.67 9.97
CA VAL A 348 -4.73 12.28 9.55
C VAL A 348 -5.93 11.78 8.74
N TYR A 349 -7.16 12.07 9.20
CA TYR A 349 -8.40 11.74 8.49
C TYR A 349 -8.46 12.42 7.12
N ASP A 350 -8.19 13.73 7.05
CA ASP A 350 -8.24 14.49 5.81
C ASP A 350 -7.14 14.04 4.82
N SER A 351 -6.00 13.55 5.32
CA SER A 351 -4.97 12.90 4.52
C SER A 351 -5.47 11.59 3.90
N ALA A 352 -6.10 10.72 4.71
CA ALA A 352 -6.70 9.48 4.21
C ALA A 352 -7.74 9.75 3.12
N ARG A 353 -8.61 10.74 3.35
CA ARG A 353 -9.64 11.13 2.36
C ARG A 353 -9.02 11.61 1.06
N ARG A 354 -7.98 12.45 1.11
CA ARG A 354 -7.26 12.94 -0.08
C ARG A 354 -6.52 11.83 -0.82
N GLN A 355 -6.06 10.81 -0.10
CA GLN A 355 -5.44 9.62 -0.68
C GLN A 355 -6.44 8.74 -1.44
N GLY A 356 -7.76 8.92 -1.24
CA GLY A 356 -8.80 8.20 -1.97
C GLY A 356 -9.62 7.22 -1.14
N TYR A 357 -9.56 7.29 0.18
CA TYR A 357 -10.43 6.50 1.05
C TYR A 357 -11.86 7.04 1.04
N ASP A 358 -12.83 6.17 0.75
CA ASP A 358 -14.24 6.52 0.71
C ASP A 358 -14.82 6.79 2.11
N VAL A 359 -15.83 7.67 2.15
CA VAL A 359 -16.61 7.93 3.37
C VAL A 359 -17.74 6.91 3.50
N TRP A 360 -17.94 6.39 4.71
CA TRP A 360 -19.03 5.50 5.04
C TRP A 360 -20.31 6.30 5.25
N GLU A 361 -21.11 6.41 4.19
CA GLU A 361 -22.48 6.86 4.27
C GLU A 361 -23.34 5.73 4.85
N LYS A 362 -23.61 5.77 6.16
CA LYS A 362 -24.64 4.91 6.73
C LYS A 362 -25.98 5.39 6.18
N ARG A 363 -26.43 4.82 5.05
CA ARG A 363 -27.83 4.95 4.63
C ARG A 363 -28.66 4.48 5.81
N TYR A 364 -29.34 5.42 6.47
CA TYR A 364 -30.38 5.07 7.43
C TYR A 364 -31.35 4.15 6.67
N ALA A 365 -31.35 2.87 7.03
CA ALA A 365 -32.48 2.01 6.71
C ALA A 365 -33.65 2.62 7.48
N GLY A 366 -34.47 3.39 6.76
CA GLY A 366 -35.68 4.00 7.28
C GLY A 366 -36.74 2.98 7.63
#